data_AF-L1L6I6-F1
#
_entry.id   AF-L1L6I6-F1
#
_cell.length_a   1.000
_cell.length_b   1.000
_cell.length_c   1.000
_cell.angle_alpha   90.00
_cell.angle_beta   90.00
_cell.angle_gamma   90.00
#
_symmetry.space_group_name_H-M   'P 1'
#
loop_
_entity.id
_entity.type
_entity.pdbx_description
1 polymer ?
#
loop_
_entity_poly.entity_id
_entity_poly.type
_entity_poly.pdbx_seq_one_letter_code
_entity_poly.pdbx_strand_id
1 'polypeptide(L)' 'MRGPGTGWDLHEYRRSALTHLGEQGASPLMLMAKSRHKKPEKVRRCFKPFPKAIAELTSLLAPGSSTR' A
#
# COMPACT_ATOMS: atom_id res chain seq x y z
N MET A 1 3.83 11.59 -20.97
CA MET A 1 3.56 13.02 -21.15
C MET A 1 3.58 13.68 -19.78
N ARG A 2 4.51 14.60 -19.54
CA ARG A 2 4.50 15.48 -18.35
C ARG A 2 3.57 16.65 -18.65
N GLY A 3 2.59 16.89 -17.79
CA GLY A 3 1.68 18.03 -17.94
C GLY A 3 2.37 19.34 -17.54
N PRO A 4 1.94 20.50 -18.07
CA PRO A 4 2.40 21.81 -17.60
C PRO A 4 1.80 22.04 -16.20
N GLY A 5 2.56 21.73 -15.15
CA GLY A 5 2.11 21.70 -13.75
C GLY A 5 3.23 21.24 -12.81
N THR A 6 2.88 20.58 -11.69
CA THR A 6 3.73 20.01 -10.60
C THR A 6 5.00 19.23 -11.04
N GLY A 7 5.23 19.01 -12.33
CA GLY A 7 6.35 18.25 -12.89
C GLY A 7 6.12 16.74 -12.91
N TRP A 8 4.98 16.28 -12.39
CA TRP A 8 4.61 14.88 -12.30
C TRP A 8 3.94 14.44 -13.59
N ASP A 9 4.28 13.25 -14.06
CA ASP A 9 3.55 12.57 -15.12
C ASP A 9 2.47 11.64 -14.54
N LEU A 10 1.65 11.09 -15.44
CA LEU A 10 0.51 10.25 -15.08
C LEU A 10 0.95 9.01 -14.28
N HIS A 11 2.16 8.51 -14.52
CA HIS A 11 2.73 7.39 -13.78
C HIS A 11 2.93 7.74 -12.31
N GLU A 12 3.51 8.90 -11.98
CA GLU A 12 3.73 9.29 -10.59
C GLU A 12 2.39 9.59 -9.88
N TYR A 13 1.43 10.19 -10.56
CA TYR A 13 0.08 10.37 -10.01
C TYR A 13 -0.61 9.04 -9.71
N ARG A 14 -0.57 8.09 -10.66
CA ARG A 14 -1.15 6.76 -10.46
C ARG A 14 -0.47 6.02 -9.31
N ARG A 15 0.85 6.16 -9.18
CA ARG A 15 1.64 5.54 -8.10
C ARG A 15 1.28 6.13 -6.73
N SER A 16 1.14 7.45 -6.64
CA SER A 16 0.74 8.13 -5.41
C SER A 16 -0.67 7.73 -4.97
N ALA A 17 -1.64 7.74 -5.89
CA ALA A 17 -3.01 7.32 -5.61
C ALA A 17 -3.10 5.87 -5.08
N LEU A 18 -2.32 4.94 -5.65
CA LEU A 18 -2.28 3.56 -5.17
C LEU A 18 -1.62 3.42 -3.79
N THR A 19 -0.62 4.25 -3.50
CA THR A 19 0.04 4.27 -2.17
C THR A 19 -0.94 4.75 -1.11
N HIS A 20 -1.64 5.86 -1.37
CA HIS A 20 -2.59 6.40 -0.40
C HIS A 20 -3.79 5.47 -0.16
N LEU A 21 -4.29 4.80 -1.20
CA LEU A 21 -5.31 3.76 -1.02
C LEU A 21 -4.78 2.58 -0.19
N GLY A 22 -3.53 2.17 -0.38
CA GLY A 22 -2.88 1.15 0.44
C GLY A 22 -2.77 1.58 1.90
N GLU A 23 -2.41 2.84 2.17
CA GLU A 23 -2.37 3.42 3.52
C GLU A 23 -3.76 3.47 4.20
N GLN A 24 -4.82 3.69 3.42
CA GLN A 24 -6.20 3.63 3.90
C GLN A 24 -6.72 2.20 4.13
N GLY A 25 -5.87 1.17 3.95
CA GLY A 25 -6.23 -0.23 4.19
C GLY A 25 -6.94 -0.90 3.01
N ALA A 26 -6.85 -0.35 1.79
CA ALA A 26 -7.40 -1.00 0.61
C ALA A 26 -6.77 -2.39 0.42
N SER A 27 -7.61 -3.40 0.21
CA SER A 27 -7.12 -4.77 0.02
C SER A 27 -6.26 -4.91 -1.24
N PRO A 28 -5.33 -5.88 -1.30
CA PRO A 28 -4.53 -6.14 -2.49
C PRO A 28 -5.37 -6.35 -3.75
N LEU A 29 -6.53 -7.03 -3.64
CA LEU A 29 -7.46 -7.25 -4.76
C LEU A 29 -8.08 -5.94 -5.26
N MET A 30 -8.46 -5.03 -4.35
CA MET A 30 -9.04 -3.74 -4.71
C MET A 30 -8.02 -2.85 -5.42
N LEU A 31 -6.76 -2.85 -4.95
CA LEU A 31 -5.66 -2.15 -5.61
C LEU A 31 -5.33 -2.77 -6.97
N MET A 32 -5.39 -4.10 -7.12
CA MET A 32 -5.22 -4.77 -8.42
C MET A 32 -6.33 -4.38 -9.40
N ALA A 33 -7.59 -4.34 -8.97
CA ALA A 33 -8.70 -3.90 -9.80
C ALA A 33 -8.54 -2.44 -10.26
N LYS A 34 -8.19 -1.53 -9.34
CA LYS A 34 -7.93 -0.10 -9.66
C LYS A 34 -6.74 0.09 -10.61
N SER A 35 -5.64 -0.63 -10.36
CA SER A 35 -4.41 -0.49 -11.13
C SER A 35 -4.39 -1.30 -12.43
N ARG A 36 -5.28 -2.30 -12.56
CA ARG A 36 -5.30 -3.32 -13.61
C ARG A 36 -4.04 -4.20 -13.66
N HIS A 37 -3.34 -4.34 -12.54
CA HIS A 37 -2.21 -5.26 -12.45
C HIS A 37 -2.69 -6.71 -12.46
N LYS A 38 -2.08 -7.53 -13.32
CA LYS A 38 -2.33 -8.98 -13.40
C LYS A 38 -1.53 -9.79 -12.37
N LYS A 39 -0.44 -9.21 -11.86
CA LYS A 39 0.53 -9.85 -10.97
C LYS A 39 0.50 -9.18 -9.60
N PRO A 40 0.22 -9.90 -8.50
CA PRO A 40 0.09 -9.31 -7.17
C PRO A 40 1.41 -8.70 -6.68
N GLU A 41 2.56 -9.18 -7.14
CA GLU A 41 3.89 -8.67 -6.79
C GLU A 41 4.07 -7.20 -7.19
N LYS A 42 3.38 -6.75 -8.25
CA LYS A 42 3.45 -5.36 -8.72
C LYS A 42 2.67 -4.40 -7.82
N VAL A 43 1.63 -4.88 -7.14
CA VAL A 43 0.78 -4.10 -6.22
C VAL A 43 1.33 -4.08 -4.80
N ARG A 44 2.00 -5.16 -4.38
CA ARG A 44 2.64 -5.26 -3.06
C ARG A 44 3.64 -4.13 -2.77
N ARG A 45 4.21 -3.50 -3.81
CA ARG A 45 5.14 -2.36 -3.66
C ARG A 45 4.44 -1.04 -3.30
N CYS A 46 3.13 -0.93 -3.53
CA CYS A 46 2.30 0.18 -3.05
C CYS A 46 1.82 -0.05 -1.61
N PHE A 47 1.91 -1.30 -1.13
CA PHE A 47 1.73 -1.67 0.27
C PHE A 47 3.04 -1.40 1.01
N LYS A 48 3.24 -0.15 1.47
CA LYS A 48 4.18 0.07 2.57
C LYS A 48 3.44 -0.28 3.86
N PRO A 49 3.93 -1.23 4.67
CA PRO A 49 3.32 -1.48 5.96
C PRO A 49 3.46 -0.20 6.80
N PHE A 50 2.32 0.39 7.16
CA PHE A 50 2.28 1.59 7.98
C PHE A 50 2.94 1.28 9.34
N PRO A 51 3.75 2.18 9.93
CA PRO A 51 4.39 1.92 11.22
C PRO A 51 3.44 1.43 12.32
N LYS A 52 2.18 1.89 12.34
CA LYS A 52 1.15 1.38 13.27
C LYS A 52 0.72 -0.05 12.96
N ALA A 53 0.58 -0.44 11.70
CA ALA A 53 0.27 -1.82 11.33
C ALA A 53 1.42 -2.77 11.68
N ILE A 54 2.67 -2.30 11.52
CA ILE A 54 3.85 -3.03 12.02
C ILE A 54 3.78 -3.13 13.55
N ALA A 55 3.54 -2.03 14.26
CA ALA A 55 3.45 -2.03 15.71
C ALA A 55 2.32 -2.93 16.26
N GLU A 56 1.14 -2.92 15.64
CA GLU A 56 0.01 -3.80 15.98
C GLU A 56 0.37 -5.27 15.76
N LEU A 57 0.96 -5.61 14.61
CA LEU A 57 1.39 -6.97 14.31
C LEU A 57 2.53 -7.44 15.23
N THR A 58 3.49 -6.56 15.51
CA THR A 58 4.59 -6.83 16.45
C THR A 58 4.07 -7.00 17.87
N SER A 59 3.08 -6.20 18.29
CA SER A 59 2.42 -6.36 19.60
C SER A 59 1.67 -7.68 19.71
N LEU A 60 1.01 -8.12 18.63
CA LEU A 60 0.31 -9.40 18.58
C LEU A 60 1.28 -10.59 18.66
N LEU A 61 2.41 -10.49 17.95
CA LEU A 61 3.45 -11.52 17.88
C LEU A 61 4.48 -11.44 19.03
N ALA A 62 4.36 -10.48 19.93
CA ALA A 62 5.29 -10.31 21.04
C ALA A 62 5.24 -11.53 21.98
N PRO A 63 6.37 -12.18 22.30
CA PRO A 63 6.39 -13.31 23.20
C PRO A 63 5.90 -12.88 24.59
N GLY A 64 4.82 -13.51 25.06
CA GLY A 64 4.13 -13.16 26.31
C GLY A 64 2.66 -12.74 26.14
N SER A 65 2.17 -12.52 24.91
CA SER A 65 0.75 -12.28 24.61
C SER A 65 -0.12 -13.54 24.64
N SER A 66 0.49 -14.72 24.63
CA SER A 66 -0.16 -16.03 24.78
C SER A 66 0.09 -16.60 26.18
N THR A 67 -0.55 -16.03 27.20
CA THR A 67 -0.72 -16.65 28.51
C THR A 67 -2.20 -16.75 28.85
N ARG A 68 -2.86 -17.74 28.25
CA ARG A 68 -3.95 -18.47 28.92
C ARG A 68 -4.10 -19.87 28.36
#